data_AF-A0A636LJE3-F1
#
_entry.id   AF-A0A636LJE3-F1
#
_cell.length_a   1.000
_cell.length_b   1.000
_cell.length_c   1.000
_cell.angle_alpha   90.00
_cell.angle_beta   90.00
_cell.angle_gamma   90.00
#
_symmetry.space_group_name_H-M   'P 1'
#
loop_
_entity.id
_entity.type
_entity.pdbx_description
1 polymer ?
#
loop_
_entity_poly.entity_id
_entity_poly.type
_entity_poly.pdbx_seq_one_letter_code
_entity_poly.pdbx_strand_id
1 'polypeptide(L)'
;METKKNNSEYIPEFEKSFRYPQYWGAWLGAAAMAGIALTPASFRDPLLATLGRFAGRLGKSSRRRALINLSLCFPQRSEAEREAIVDEMFATAPQAMAMMAELAMRGP
;
A
#
# COMPACT_ATOMS: atom_id res chain seq x y z
N MET A 1 -12.25 -39.33 -18.16
CA MET A 1 -13.33 -38.61 -17.45
C MET A 1 -12.76 -37.25 -17.08
N GLU A 2 -13.07 -36.22 -17.88
CA GLU A 2 -12.60 -34.85 -17.63
C GLU A 2 -13.37 -34.28 -16.43
N THR A 3 -12.67 -33.92 -15.36
CA THR A 3 -13.27 -33.28 -14.18
C THR A 3 -13.65 -31.84 -14.51
N LYS A 4 -14.95 -31.53 -14.48
CA LYS A 4 -15.49 -30.18 -14.65
C LYS A 4 -14.96 -29.28 -13.51
N LYS A 5 -14.03 -28.38 -13.83
CA LYS A 5 -13.47 -27.42 -12.88
C LYS A 5 -14.48 -26.29 -12.69
N ASN A 6 -15.13 -26.25 -11.52
CA ASN A 6 -16.04 -25.18 -11.18
C ASN A 6 -15.23 -23.92 -10.82
N ASN A 7 -15.15 -22.95 -11.74
CA ASN A 7 -14.68 -21.60 -11.44
C ASN A 7 -15.82 -20.84 -10.73
N SER A 8 -16.18 -21.26 -9.52
CA SER A 8 -17.04 -20.44 -8.67
C SER A 8 -16.19 -19.26 -8.19
N GLU A 9 -16.31 -18.15 -8.89
CA GLU A 9 -15.70 -16.88 -8.48
C GLU A 9 -16.27 -16.50 -7.12
N TYR A 10 -15.40 -16.46 -6.11
CA TYR A 10 -15.82 -16.12 -4.76
C TYR A 10 -16.13 -14.62 -4.70
N ILE A 11 -17.41 -14.28 -4.67
CA ILE A 11 -17.89 -12.93 -4.43
C ILE A 11 -18.17 -12.83 -2.93
N PRO A 12 -17.29 -12.20 -2.13
CA PRO A 12 -17.55 -12.04 -0.70
C PRO A 12 -18.78 -11.17 -0.48
N GLU A 13 -19.77 -11.70 0.24
CA GLU A 13 -20.91 -10.92 0.71
C GLU A 13 -20.68 -10.43 2.14
N PHE A 14 -21.22 -9.24 2.45
CA PHE A 14 -21.13 -8.72 3.80
C PHE A 14 -22.11 -9.46 4.72
N GLU A 15 -21.58 -10.26 5.63
CA GLU A 15 -22.39 -10.92 6.64
C GLU A 15 -22.67 -10.01 7.84
N LYS A 16 -23.90 -10.09 8.37
CA LYS A 16 -24.30 -9.37 9.59
C LYS A 16 -23.42 -9.72 10.80
N SER A 17 -22.83 -10.91 10.80
CA SER A 17 -21.90 -11.45 11.80
C SER A 17 -20.62 -10.63 11.93
N PHE A 18 -20.20 -9.93 10.87
CA PHE A 18 -19.00 -9.09 10.88
C PHE A 18 -19.10 -7.88 11.81
N ARG A 19 -20.28 -7.57 12.37
CA ARG A 19 -20.47 -6.51 13.37
C ARG A 19 -20.20 -6.97 14.81
N TYR A 20 -20.00 -8.26 15.04
CA TYR A 20 -19.78 -8.81 16.37
C TYR A 20 -18.47 -8.31 17.00
N PRO A 21 -18.39 -8.26 18.35
CA PRO A 21 -17.22 -7.75 19.07
C PRO A 21 -15.89 -8.38 18.65
N GLN A 22 -15.90 -9.64 18.21
CA GLN A 22 -14.72 -10.34 17.70
C GLN A 22 -14.06 -9.64 16.50
N TYR A 23 -14.81 -8.86 15.73
CA TYR A 23 -14.33 -8.13 14.54
C TYR A 23 -14.10 -6.64 14.78
N TRP A 24 -14.32 -6.13 16.00
CA TRP A 24 -14.18 -4.70 16.27
C TRP A 24 -12.76 -4.18 16.02
N GLY A 25 -11.73 -5.02 16.23
CA GLY A 25 -10.35 -4.67 15.86
C GLY A 25 -10.20 -4.34 14.37
N ALA A 26 -10.86 -5.11 13.50
CA ALA A 26 -10.87 -4.85 12.06
C ALA A 26 -11.63 -3.55 11.72
N TRP A 27 -12.76 -3.29 12.38
CA TRP A 27 -13.50 -2.03 12.21
C TRP A 27 -12.72 -0.81 12.68
N LEU A 28 -11.99 -0.92 13.80
CA LEU A 28 -11.10 0.14 14.26
C LEU A 28 -9.99 0.40 13.24
N GLY A 29 -9.41 -0.65 12.66
CA GLY A 29 -8.43 -0.52 11.57
C GLY A 29 -9.03 0.16 10.34
N ALA A 30 -10.23 -0.26 9.92
CA ALA A 30 -10.94 0.34 8.79
C ALA A 30 -11.26 1.82 9.03
N ALA A 31 -11.76 2.16 10.23
CA ALA A 31 -12.04 3.54 10.62
C ALA A 31 -10.77 4.41 10.67
N ALA A 32 -9.64 3.85 11.15
CA ALA A 32 -8.36 4.55 11.15
C ALA A 32 -7.86 4.83 9.71
N MET A 33 -7.94 3.83 8.82
CA MET A 33 -7.61 4.02 7.41
C MET A 33 -8.51 5.07 6.74
N ALA A 34 -9.81 5.02 7.02
CA ALA A 34 -10.76 6.02 6.52
C ALA A 34 -10.42 7.43 7.03
N GLY A 35 -10.08 7.58 8.32
CA GLY A 35 -9.65 8.85 8.90
C GLY A 35 -8.40 9.41 8.22
N ILE A 36 -7.39 8.58 7.96
CA ILE A 36 -6.17 8.99 7.24
C ILE A 36 -6.51 9.43 5.81
N ALA A 37 -7.30 8.64 5.09
CA ALA A 37 -7.63 8.92 3.70
C ALA A 37 -8.56 10.14 3.51
N LEU A 38 -9.42 10.45 4.49
CA LEU A 38 -10.26 11.66 4.45
C LEU A 38 -9.52 12.93 4.93
N THR A 39 -8.34 12.78 5.55
CA THR A 39 -7.49 13.91 5.94
C THR A 39 -6.93 14.59 4.67
N PRO A 40 -6.83 15.94 4.62
CA PRO A 40 -6.28 16.62 3.46
C PRO A 40 -4.84 16.19 3.14
N ALA A 41 -4.54 16.03 1.85
CA ALA A 41 -3.24 15.56 1.34
C ALA A 41 -2.06 16.36 1.90
N SER A 42 -2.22 17.68 2.04
CA SER A 42 -1.19 18.59 2.59
C SER A 42 -0.71 18.21 3.99
N PHE A 43 -1.57 17.58 4.80
CA PHE A 43 -1.22 17.15 6.16
C PHE A 43 -0.78 15.69 6.21
N ARG A 44 -1.48 14.80 5.49
CA ARG A 44 -1.21 13.35 5.57
C ARG A 44 0.07 12.97 4.81
N ASP A 45 0.31 13.57 3.64
CA ASP A 45 1.34 13.09 2.70
C ASP A 45 2.77 13.28 3.23
N PRO A 46 3.13 14.36 3.94
CA PRO A 46 4.44 14.48 4.60
C PRO A 46 4.67 13.42 5.69
N LEU A 47 3.62 13.07 6.45
CA LEU A 47 3.68 12.04 7.48
C LEU A 47 3.86 10.66 6.85
N LEU A 48 3.07 10.35 5.83
CA LEU A 48 3.17 9.10 5.07
C LEU A 48 4.53 8.97 4.37
N ALA A 49 5.07 10.05 3.81
CA ALA A 49 6.41 10.06 3.21
C ALA A 49 7.49 9.71 4.23
N THR A 50 7.43 10.31 5.42
CA THR A 50 8.40 10.05 6.50
C THR A 50 8.32 8.61 6.98
N LEU A 51 7.09 8.10 7.18
CA LEU A 51 6.85 6.71 7.55
C LEU A 51 7.34 5.75 6.46
N GLY A 52 7.06 6.06 5.20
CA GLY A 52 7.47 5.28 4.03
C GLY A 52 8.98 5.16 3.92
N ARG A 53 9.72 6.27 4.03
CA ARG A 53 11.19 6.25 4.05
C ARG A 53 11.74 5.42 5.20
N PHE A 54 11.18 5.55 6.40
CA PHE A 54 11.60 4.76 7.55
C PHE A 54 11.33 3.26 7.34
N ALA A 55 10.14 2.90 6.86
CA ALA A 55 9.78 1.52 6.54
C ALA A 55 10.67 0.93 5.44
N GLY A 56 11.02 1.72 4.42
CA GLY A 56 11.93 1.32 3.35
C GLY A 56 13.34 0.97 3.84
N ARG A 57 13.84 1.66 4.87
CA ARG A 57 15.12 1.34 5.53
C ARG A 57 15.07 0.01 6.30
N LEU A 58 13.92 -0.35 6.85
CA LEU A 58 13.70 -1.64 7.52
C LEU A 58 13.46 -2.78 6.51
N GLY A 59 12.82 -2.48 5.38
CA GLY A 59 12.45 -3.42 4.31
C GLY A 59 13.61 -3.85 3.41
N LYS A 60 14.68 -4.40 4.00
CA LYS A 60 15.94 -4.75 3.29
C LYS A 60 15.74 -5.58 2.01
N SER A 61 14.83 -6.55 2.02
CA SER A 61 14.56 -7.42 0.85
C SER A 61 13.95 -6.64 -0.32
N SER A 62 12.89 -5.88 -0.06
CA SER A 62 12.22 -5.06 -1.07
C SER A 62 13.15 -3.99 -1.62
N ARG A 63 13.92 -3.35 -0.73
CA ARG A 63 14.93 -2.36 -1.11
C ARG A 63 16.00 -2.94 -2.04
N ARG A 64 16.55 -4.10 -1.69
CA ARG A 64 17.53 -4.81 -2.52
C ARG A 64 16.98 -5.12 -3.91
N ARG A 65 15.74 -5.60 -4.00
CA ARG A 65 15.09 -5.89 -5.29
C ARG A 65 14.96 -4.63 -6.14
N ALA A 66 14.54 -3.51 -5.55
CA ALA A 66 14.42 -2.24 -6.26
C ALA A 66 15.78 -1.76 -6.81
N LEU A 67 16.84 -1.82 -6.00
CA LEU A 67 18.19 -1.45 -6.44
C LEU A 67 18.73 -2.33 -7.58
N ILE A 68 18.53 -3.65 -7.49
CA ILE A 68 18.93 -4.58 -8.56
C ILE A 68 18.17 -4.25 -9.85
N ASN A 69 16.85 -4.02 -9.76
CA ASN A 69 16.07 -3.64 -10.93
C ASN A 69 16.57 -2.31 -11.53
N LEU A 70 16.89 -1.32 -10.70
CA LEU A 70 17.43 -0.04 -11.17
C LEU A 70 18.84 -0.17 -11.75
N SER A 71 19.68 -1.06 -11.25
CA SER A 71 21.02 -1.27 -11.81
C SER A 71 20.97 -1.92 -13.19
N LEU A 72 20.00 -2.82 -13.40
CA LEU A 72 19.78 -3.48 -14.69
C LEU A 72 19.08 -2.55 -15.70
N CYS A 73 18.04 -1.83 -15.29
CA CYS A 73 17.24 -0.98 -16.18
C CYS A 73 17.85 0.40 -16.42
N PHE A 74 18.63 0.93 -15.47
CA PHE A 74 19.25 2.25 -15.54
C PHE A 74 20.75 2.20 -15.21
N PRO A 75 21.56 1.48 -16.01
CA PRO A 75 22.99 1.33 -15.79
C PRO A 75 23.76 2.66 -15.77
N GLN A 76 23.26 3.69 -16.46
CA GLN A 76 23.83 5.03 -16.54
C GLN A 76 23.67 5.89 -15.28
N ARG A 77 22.78 5.51 -14.35
CA ARG A 77 22.61 6.21 -13.08
C ARG A 77 23.67 5.77 -12.08
N SER A 78 24.23 6.71 -11.33
CA SER A 78 25.10 6.42 -10.20
C SER A 78 24.36 5.66 -9.10
N GLU A 79 25.11 4.98 -8.23
CA GLU A 79 24.53 4.28 -7.07
C GLU A 79 23.72 5.24 -6.18
N ALA A 80 24.25 6.44 -5.91
CA ALA A 80 23.58 7.45 -5.11
C ALA A 80 22.25 7.92 -5.74
N GLU A 81 22.17 8.05 -7.07
CA GLU A 81 20.91 8.38 -7.74
C GLU A 81 19.89 7.24 -7.63
N ARG A 82 20.31 5.98 -7.74
CA ARG A 82 19.42 4.83 -7.58
C ARG A 82 18.90 4.73 -6.15
N GLU A 83 19.77 4.95 -5.17
CA GLU A 83 19.42 5.03 -3.75
C GLU A 83 18.35 6.11 -3.50
N ALA A 84 18.54 7.31 -4.06
CA ALA A 84 17.57 8.40 -3.94
C ALA A 84 16.21 8.07 -4.59
N ILE A 85 16.23 7.42 -5.76
CA ILE A 85 15.00 6.95 -6.43
C ILE A 85 14.26 5.94 -5.55
N VAL A 86 14.97 5.00 -4.92
CA VAL A 86 14.37 4.00 -4.04
C VAL A 86 13.77 4.65 -2.79
N ASP A 87 14.48 5.60 -2.19
CA ASP A 87 13.99 6.32 -1.02
C ASP A 87 12.71 7.13 -1.34
N GLU A 88 12.62 7.74 -2.51
CA GLU A 88 11.43 8.48 -2.94
C GLU A 88 10.27 7.55 -3.35
N MET A 89 10.57 6.40 -3.95
CA MET A 89 9.57 5.34 -4.19
C MET A 89 8.95 4.88 -2.86
N PHE A 90 9.75 4.67 -1.82
CA PHE A 90 9.24 4.30 -0.51
C PHE A 90 8.46 5.43 0.17
N ALA A 91 8.83 6.70 -0.06
CA ALA A 91 8.07 7.85 0.42
C ALA A 91 6.67 7.93 -0.22
N THR A 92 6.58 7.65 -1.52
CA THR A 92 5.34 7.80 -2.30
C THR A 92 4.40 6.59 -2.22
N ALA A 93 4.93 5.39 -1.96
CA ALA A 93 4.13 4.18 -1.83
C ALA A 93 2.92 4.28 -0.87
N PRO A 94 3.06 4.74 0.40
CA PRO A 94 1.92 4.88 1.31
C PRO A 94 0.96 5.99 0.88
N GLN A 95 1.43 7.04 0.19
CA GLN A 95 0.57 8.11 -0.34
C GLN A 95 -0.36 7.57 -1.43
N ALA A 96 0.17 6.72 -2.33
CA ALA A 96 -0.63 6.06 -3.36
C ALA A 96 -1.70 5.13 -2.75
N MET A 97 -1.36 4.38 -1.69
CA MET A 97 -2.34 3.56 -0.97
C MET A 97 -3.45 4.41 -0.33
N ALA A 98 -3.08 5.52 0.30
CA ALA A 98 -4.05 6.45 0.90
C ALA A 98 -4.95 7.11 -0.15
N MET A 99 -4.41 7.49 -1.31
CA MET A 99 -5.17 8.02 -2.44
C MET A 99 -6.19 7.00 -2.96
N MET A 100 -5.80 5.73 -3.12
CA MET A 100 -6.73 4.67 -3.53
C MET A 100 -7.87 4.49 -2.52
N ALA A 101 -7.57 4.55 -1.22
CA ALA A 101 -8.59 4.50 -0.18
C ALA A 101 -9.52 5.73 -0.21
N GLU A 102 -8.97 6.93 -0.47
CA GLU A 102 -9.75 8.15 -0.64
C GLU A 102 -10.74 8.04 -1.80
N LEU A 103 -10.26 7.61 -2.97
CA LEU A 103 -11.08 7.38 -4.17
C LEU A 103 -12.21 6.36 -3.91
N ALA A 104 -11.88 5.26 -3.23
CA ALA A 104 -12.88 4.24 -2.88
C ALA A 104 -14.01 4.78 -1.98
N MET A 105 -13.73 5.77 -1.13
CA MET A 105 -14.73 6.36 -0.23
C MET A 105 -15.48 7.55 -0.83
N ARG A 106 -14.80 8.40 -1.60
CA ARG A 106 -15.39 9.61 -2.18
C ARG A 106 -16.12 9.36 -3.49
N GLY A 107 -15.87 8.20 -4.10
CA GLY A 107 -16.31 7.90 -5.46
C GLY A 107 -15.33 8.46 -6.51
N PRO A 108 -15.36 7.91 -7.73
CA PRO A 108 -14.55 8.40 -8.85
C PRO A 108 -14.98 9.79 -9.33
#